data_AF-A0A839DMW9-F1
#
_entry.id   AF-A0A839DMW9-F1
#
_cell.length_a   1.000
_cell.length_b   1.000
_cell.length_c   1.000
_cell.angle_alpha   90.00
_cell.angle_beta   90.00
_cell.angle_gamma   90.00
#
_symmetry.space_group_name_H-M   'P 1'
#
loop_
_entity.id
_entity.type
_entity.pdbx_description
1 polymer ?
#
loop_
_entity_poly.entity_id
_entity_poly.type
_entity_poly.pdbx_seq_one_letter_code
_entity_poly.pdbx_strand_id
1 'polypeptide(L)'
;MQLRYRYRLHPTEQQRRALAQAFGNARVVCNEAVRARRDAYWQGEAFPTGPVSSKRLITDAKRIDERGWLGECSNIVLRQAIRLASNGFPSGATARSDRPAPERRESRLVVGPAQRAEFGHDR
;
A
#
# COMPACT_ATOMS: atom_id res chain seq x y z
N MET A 1 -33.55 11.46 -13.50
CA MET A 1 -32.50 11.47 -14.53
C MET A 1 -31.15 11.33 -13.85
N GLN A 2 -30.34 10.31 -14.17
CA GLN A 2 -28.96 10.20 -13.70
C GLN A 2 -28.00 10.61 -14.83
N LEU A 3 -27.33 11.75 -14.68
CA LEU A 3 -26.29 12.21 -15.60
C LEU A 3 -24.96 11.56 -15.23
N ARG A 4 -24.32 10.92 -16.20
CA ARG A 4 -22.95 10.40 -16.07
C ARG A 4 -21.99 11.38 -16.74
N TYR A 5 -21.11 11.96 -15.95
CA TYR A 5 -20.05 12.84 -16.44
C TYR A 5 -18.75 12.06 -16.62
N ARG A 6 -18.06 12.31 -17.73
CA ARG A 6 -16.73 11.78 -18.01
C ARG A 6 -15.74 12.93 -18.03
N TYR A 7 -14.86 12.98 -17.04
CA TYR A 7 -13.79 13.98 -16.96
C TYR A 7 -12.44 13.36 -17.31
N ARG A 8 -11.61 14.12 -18.02
CA ARG A 8 -10.18 13.83 -18.18
C ARG A 8 -9.41 14.83 -17.32
N LEU A 9 -8.48 14.33 -16.52
CA LEU A 9 -7.64 15.16 -15.68
C LEU A 9 -6.35 15.49 -16.44
N HIS A 10 -5.99 16.77 -16.47
CA HIS A 10 -4.73 17.27 -17.05
C HIS A 10 -3.90 17.92 -15.94
N PRO A 11 -3.22 17.13 -15.10
CA PRO A 11 -2.51 17.63 -13.94
C PRO A 11 -1.29 18.47 -14.35
N THR A 12 -1.00 19.52 -13.57
CA THR A 12 0.26 20.27 -13.68
C THR A 12 1.45 19.39 -13.30
N GLU A 13 2.67 19.83 -13.61
CA GLU A 13 3.89 19.08 -13.27
C GLU A 13 4.00 18.81 -11.75
N GLN A 14 3.70 19.81 -10.92
CA GLN A 14 3.68 19.66 -9.47
C GLN A 14 2.63 18.62 -9.02
N GLN A 15 1.44 18.63 -9.62
CA GLN A 15 0.40 17.65 -9.31
C GLN A 15 0.80 16.23 -9.74
N ARG A 16 1.46 16.07 -10.90
CA ARG A 16 1.98 14.77 -11.34
C ARG A 16 2.98 14.18 -10.34
N ARG A 17 3.89 15.00 -9.82
CA ARG A 17 4.86 14.57 -8.79
C ARG A 17 4.17 14.15 -7.50
N ALA A 18 3.22 14.95 -7.02
CA ALA A 18 2.44 14.62 -5.82
C ALA A 18 1.63 13.33 -5.99
N LEU A 19 1.04 13.11 -7.17
CA LEU A 19 0.33 11.88 -7.49
C LEU A 19 1.28 10.68 -7.55
N ALA A 20 2.43 10.81 -8.22
CA ALA A 20 3.42 9.75 -8.32
C ALA A 20 3.90 9.31 -6.92
N GLN A 21 4.18 10.27 -6.04
CA GLN A 21 4.54 10.01 -4.66
C GLN A 21 3.40 9.33 -3.88
N ALA A 22 2.18 9.84 -3.98
CA ALA A 22 1.03 9.26 -3.29
C ALA A 22 0.79 7.81 -3.72
N PHE A 23 0.83 7.52 -5.03
CA PHE A 23 0.64 6.17 -5.56
C PHE A 23 1.83 5.24 -5.25
N GLY A 24 3.06 5.75 -5.29
CA GLY A 24 4.25 5.01 -4.89
C GLY A 24 4.18 4.57 -3.42
N ASN A 25 3.88 5.51 -2.53
CA ASN A 25 3.74 5.25 -1.10
C ASN A 25 2.58 4.28 -0.81
N ALA A 26 1.44 4.47 -1.47
CA ALA A 26 0.29 3.57 -1.38
C ALA A 26 0.65 2.14 -1.81
N ARG A 27 1.41 1.97 -2.90
CA ARG A 27 1.82 0.66 -3.41
C ARG A 27 2.70 -0.09 -2.41
N VAL A 28 3.65 0.59 -1.77
CA VAL A 28 4.51 -0.02 -0.75
C VAL A 28 3.70 -0.48 0.45
N VAL A 29 2.83 0.38 1.00
CA VAL A 29 1.99 0.02 2.15
C VAL A 29 0.99 -1.10 1.82
N CYS A 30 0.41 -1.08 0.61
CA CYS A 30 -0.45 -2.16 0.13
C CYS A 30 0.31 -3.51 0.08
N ASN A 31 1.52 -3.52 -0.47
CA ASN A 31 2.35 -4.72 -0.54
C ASN A 31 2.72 -5.26 0.84
N GLU A 32 3.05 -4.37 1.79
CA GLU A 32 3.33 -4.75 3.18
C GLU A 32 2.10 -5.34 3.86
N ALA A 33 0.92 -4.75 3.65
CA ALA A 33 -0.34 -5.29 4.17
C ALA A 33 -0.62 -6.69 3.61
N VAL A 34 -0.44 -6.90 2.29
CA VAL A 34 -0.59 -8.21 1.64
C VAL A 34 0.39 -9.23 2.22
N ARG A 35 1.66 -8.85 2.40
CA ARG A 35 2.69 -9.71 3.01
C ARG A 35 2.31 -10.10 4.43
N ALA A 36 2.00 -9.13 5.29
CA ALA A 36 1.63 -9.38 6.68
C ALA A 36 0.38 -10.26 6.82
N ARG A 37 -0.61 -10.13 5.91
CA ARG A 37 -1.77 -11.03 5.88
C ARG A 37 -1.42 -12.46 5.49
N ARG A 38 -0.54 -12.60 4.51
CA ARG A 38 -0.09 -13.90 4.02
C ARG A 38 0.73 -14.62 5.10
N ASP A 39 1.60 -13.89 5.79
CA ASP A 39 2.38 -14.43 6.91
C ASP A 39 1.47 -14.85 8.07
N ALA A 40 0.48 -14.02 8.43
CA ALA A 40 -0.52 -14.39 9.44
C ALA A 40 -1.32 -15.65 9.04
N TYR A 41 -1.71 -15.77 7.77
CA TYR A 41 -2.39 -16.96 7.25
C TYR A 41 -1.54 -18.24 7.40
N TRP A 42 -0.25 -18.18 7.06
CA TRP A 42 0.65 -19.33 7.22
C TRP A 42 0.95 -19.69 8.67
N GLN A 43 0.94 -18.72 9.57
CA GLN A 43 1.08 -18.95 11.01
C GLN A 43 -0.24 -19.37 11.69
N GLY A 44 -1.36 -19.40 10.95
CA GLY A 44 -2.69 -19.66 11.52
C GLY A 44 -3.22 -18.53 12.41
N GLU A 45 -2.60 -17.34 12.34
CA GLU A 45 -2.97 -16.18 13.14
C GLU A 45 -3.98 -15.28 12.41
N ALA A 46 -4.84 -14.61 13.19
CA ALA A 46 -5.76 -13.62 12.65
C ALA A 46 -5.03 -12.32 12.33
N PHE A 47 -5.19 -11.81 11.11
CA PHE A 47 -4.64 -10.50 10.75
C PHE A 47 -5.36 -9.36 11.49
N PRO A 48 -4.63 -8.47 12.18
CA PRO A 48 -5.23 -7.36 12.91
C PRO A 48 -5.88 -6.36 11.95
N THR A 49 -7.19 -6.22 12.02
CA THR A 49 -7.97 -5.35 11.12
C THR A 49 -8.14 -3.95 11.72
N GLY A 50 -8.23 -2.92 10.86
CA GLY A 50 -8.63 -1.57 11.27
C GLY A 50 -7.51 -0.72 11.88
N PRO A 51 -7.70 -0.13 13.09
CA PRO A 51 -6.72 0.78 13.68
C PRO A 51 -5.37 0.13 13.99
N VAL A 52 -5.38 -1.16 14.35
CA VAL A 52 -4.16 -1.89 14.74
C VAL A 52 -3.22 -2.09 13.56
N SER A 53 -3.75 -2.49 12.39
CA SER A 53 -2.94 -2.57 11.15
C SER A 53 -2.45 -1.20 10.70
N SER A 54 -3.27 -0.17 10.86
CA SER A 54 -2.85 1.21 10.53
C SER A 54 -1.68 1.66 11.41
N LYS A 55 -1.71 1.36 12.73
CA LYS A 55 -0.62 1.69 13.64
C LYS A 55 0.66 0.95 13.23
N ARG A 56 0.59 -0.37 13.05
CA ARG A 56 1.76 -1.21 12.73
C ARG A 56 2.39 -0.88 11.38
N LEU A 57 1.57 -0.71 10.34
CA LEU A 57 2.05 -0.57 8.96
C LEU A 57 2.31 0.88 8.54
N ILE A 58 1.82 1.86 9.31
CA ILE A 58 2.01 3.29 8.99
C ILE A 58 2.73 3.99 10.13
N THR A 59 2.16 4.00 11.33
CA THR A 59 2.71 4.79 12.44
C THR A 59 4.07 4.27 12.88
N ASP A 60 4.20 2.96 13.10
CA ASP A 60 5.47 2.36 13.52
C ASP A 60 6.47 2.36 12.36
N ALA A 61 6.00 2.11 11.13
CA ALA A 61 6.83 2.18 9.94
C ALA A 61 7.46 3.55 9.72
N LYS A 62 6.72 4.66 9.98
CA LYS A 62 7.25 6.03 9.86
C LYS A 62 8.35 6.37 10.86
N ARG A 63 8.50 5.60 11.94
CA ARG A 63 9.54 5.81 12.97
C ARG A 63 10.87 5.20 12.58
N ILE A 64 10.90 4.37 11.53
CA ILE A 64 12.12 3.81 10.97
C ILE A 64 12.67 4.83 9.97
N ASP A 65 13.92 5.26 10.13
CA ASP A 65 14.53 6.31 9.29
C ASP A 65 14.45 5.98 7.80
N GLU A 66 14.68 4.72 7.43
CA GLU A 66 14.58 4.22 6.05
C GLU A 66 13.17 4.36 5.42
N ARG A 67 12.14 4.60 6.25
CA ARG A 67 10.73 4.70 5.88
C ARG A 67 10.11 6.06 6.24
N GLY A 68 10.93 7.03 6.64
CA GLY A 68 10.49 8.39 6.96
C GLY A 68 9.72 9.07 5.81
N TRP A 69 10.04 8.73 4.57
CA TRP A 69 9.39 9.23 3.35
C TRP A 69 7.89 8.87 3.24
N LEU A 70 7.40 7.88 4.00
CA LEU A 70 5.95 7.64 4.15
C LEU A 70 5.22 8.83 4.81
N GLY A 71 5.96 9.66 5.55
CA GLY A 71 5.52 10.92 6.14
C GLY A 71 5.10 11.97 5.13
N GLU A 72 5.67 11.95 3.94
CA GLU A 72 5.49 12.99 2.91
C GLU A 72 4.14 12.92 2.19
N CYS A 73 3.38 11.84 2.36
CA CYS A 73 2.05 11.67 1.78
C CYS A 73 0.93 11.69 2.83
N SER A 74 -0.28 12.01 2.38
CA SER A 74 -1.46 12.03 3.24
C SER A 74 -1.73 10.66 3.87
N ASN A 75 -1.99 10.66 5.18
CA ASN A 75 -2.30 9.45 5.94
C ASN A 75 -3.56 8.72 5.39
N ILE A 76 -4.50 9.45 4.81
CA ILE A 76 -5.73 8.88 4.22
C ILE A 76 -5.40 7.94 3.06
N VAL A 77 -4.43 8.31 2.21
CA VAL A 77 -4.00 7.48 1.08
C VAL A 77 -3.45 6.14 1.58
N LEU A 78 -2.62 6.17 2.62
CA LEU A 78 -2.02 4.97 3.21
C LEU A 78 -3.06 4.08 3.89
N ARG A 79 -4.00 4.66 4.65
CA ARG A 79 -5.10 3.91 5.26
C ARG A 79 -6.00 3.26 4.22
N GLN A 80 -6.25 3.95 3.10
CA GLN A 80 -7.04 3.39 2.01
C GLN A 80 -6.29 2.27 1.29
N ALA A 81 -4.97 2.38 1.12
CA ALA A 81 -4.15 1.31 0.56
C ALA A 81 -4.23 0.02 1.38
N ILE A 82 -4.19 0.11 2.72
CA ILE A 82 -4.40 -1.05 3.61
C ILE A 82 -5.78 -1.66 3.40
N ARG A 83 -6.84 -0.83 3.27
CA ARG A 83 -8.20 -1.34 3.01
C ARG A 83 -8.32 -2.03 1.65
N LEU A 84 -7.67 -1.50 0.62
CA LEU A 84 -7.66 -2.12 -0.71
C LEU A 84 -6.96 -3.49 -0.68
N ALA A 85 -5.86 -3.62 0.06
CA ALA A 85 -5.24 -4.92 0.33
C ALA A 85 -6.21 -5.89 1.02
N SER A 86 -7.22 -5.37 1.73
CA SER A 86 -8.18 -6.22 2.42
C SER A 86 -9.16 -6.94 1.51
N ASN A 87 -9.45 -6.40 0.33
CA ASN A 87 -10.50 -6.89 -0.57
C ASN A 87 -10.15 -8.21 -1.28
N GLY A 88 -8.87 -8.59 -1.31
CA GLY A 88 -8.39 -9.82 -1.97
C GLY A 88 -8.28 -11.05 -1.06
N PHE A 89 -8.48 -10.89 0.26
CA PHE A 89 -8.30 -11.97 1.22
C PHE A 89 -9.61 -12.28 1.96
N PRO A 90 -9.95 -13.58 2.12
CA PRO A 90 -11.14 -13.97 2.88
C PRO A 90 -11.04 -13.47 4.32
N SER A 91 -12.12 -12.87 4.83
CA SER A 91 -12.25 -12.48 6.23
C SER A 91 -12.88 -13.60 7.06
N GLY A 92 -12.43 -13.75 8.32
CA GLY A 92 -13.10 -14.34 9.50
C GLY A 92 -13.66 -15.78 9.43
N ALA A 93 -14.44 -16.13 8.42
CA ALA A 93 -15.13 -17.42 8.30
C ALA A 93 -14.65 -18.24 7.10
N THR A 94 -14.33 -17.60 5.96
CA THR A 94 -13.86 -18.29 4.74
C THR A 94 -12.37 -18.62 4.78
N ALA A 95 -11.59 -18.09 5.73
CA ALA A 95 -10.21 -18.50 5.94
C ALA A 95 -10.09 -19.95 6.47
N ARG A 96 -11.18 -20.49 7.05
CA ARG A 96 -11.31 -21.89 7.48
C ARG A 96 -11.87 -22.82 6.40
N SER A 97 -12.39 -22.28 5.29
CA SER A 97 -12.76 -23.13 4.15
C SER A 97 -11.48 -23.59 3.46
N ASP A 98 -11.47 -24.83 2.99
CA ASP A 98 -10.42 -25.64 2.33
C ASP A 98 -9.80 -25.03 1.06
N ARG A 99 -9.67 -23.70 1.02
CA ARG A 99 -9.20 -22.93 -0.12
C ARG A 99 -7.68 -22.84 -0.03
N PRO A 100 -6.95 -23.32 -1.03
CA PRO A 100 -5.50 -23.25 -1.02
C PRO A 100 -5.06 -21.79 -0.90
N ALA A 101 -4.06 -21.54 -0.06
CA ALA A 101 -3.40 -20.25 0.04
C ALA A 101 -3.10 -19.72 -1.36
N PRO A 102 -3.27 -18.41 -1.62
CA PRO A 102 -2.81 -17.86 -2.90
C PRO A 102 -1.35 -18.27 -3.10
N GLU A 103 -1.08 -18.92 -4.23
CA GLU A 103 0.21 -19.51 -4.54
C GLU A 103 1.33 -18.49 -4.28
N ARG A 104 2.42 -18.95 -3.64
CA ARG A 104 3.60 -18.12 -3.37
C ARG A 104 4.29 -17.82 -4.70
N ARG A 105 3.70 -16.96 -5.52
CA ARG A 105 4.40 -16.36 -6.64
C ARG A 105 5.52 -15.52 -6.05
N GLU A 106 6.74 -15.99 -6.20
CA GLU A 106 7.92 -15.13 -6.24
C GLU A 106 7.73 -14.17 -7.41
N SER A 107 6.91 -13.16 -7.17
CA SER A 107 7.14 -11.88 -7.81
C SER A 107 8.48 -11.45 -7.27
N ARG A 108 9.54 -11.80 -8.02
CA ARG A 108 10.80 -11.08 -8.03
C ARG A 108 10.40 -9.63 -8.28
N LEU A 109 10.09 -8.93 -7.19
CA LEU A 109 10.04 -7.49 -7.19
C LEU A 109 11.50 -7.15 -7.43
N VAL A 110 11.86 -7.04 -8.71
CA VAL A 110 12.91 -6.14 -9.11
C VAL A 110 12.39 -4.79 -8.63
N VAL A 111 12.66 -4.48 -7.36
CA VAL A 111 12.89 -3.11 -6.96
C VAL A 111 14.13 -2.78 -7.76
N GLY A 112 13.92 -2.35 -9.02
CA GLY A 112 14.95 -1.66 -9.76
C GLY A 112 15.48 -0.60 -8.79
N PRO A 113 16.81 -0.38 -8.75
CA PRO A 113 17.40 0.55 -7.81
C PRO A 113 16.53 1.79 -7.85
N ALA A 114 16.09 2.22 -6.65
CA ALA A 114 15.34 3.45 -6.48
C ALA A 114 15.87 4.42 -7.53
N GLN A 115 15.02 4.86 -8.46
CA GLN A 115 15.35 6.00 -9.27
C GLN A 115 15.52 7.12 -8.23
N ARG A 116 16.76 7.26 -7.74
CA ARG A 116 17.44 8.51 -7.50
C ARG A 116 17.15 9.32 -8.75
N ALA A 117 15.98 9.92 -8.79
CA ALA A 117 15.79 11.14 -9.52
C ALA A 117 16.72 12.09 -8.78
N GLU A 118 17.89 12.25 -9.38
CA GLU A 118 18.80 13.35 -9.12
C GLU A 118 17.97 14.63 -9.20
N PHE A 119 17.39 15.03 -8.07
CA PHE A 119 16.99 16.41 -7.88
C PHE A 119 18.29 17.13 -7.55
N GLY A 120 19.02 17.45 -8.63
CA GLY A 120 20.11 18.40 -8.63
C GLY A 120 19.63 19.65 -7.91
N HIS A 121 20.25 19.88 -6.76
CA HIS A 121 20.23 21.14 -6.08
C HIS A 121 21.16 22.04 -6.90
N ASP A 122 20.63 22.70 -7.92
CA ASP A 122 21.35 23.78 -8.58
C ASP A 122 20.65 25.09 -8.27
N ARG A 123 21.48 25.99 -7.75
CA ARG A 123 21.13 27.36 -7.35
C ARG A 123 20.96 28.24 -8.57
#